data_AF-A0A8C2JIU3-F1
#
_entry.id   AF-A0A8C2JIU3-F1
#
_cell.length_a   1.000
_cell.length_b   1.000
_cell.length_c   1.000
_cell.angle_alpha   90.00
_cell.angle_beta   90.00
_cell.angle_gamma   90.00
#
_symmetry.space_group_name_H-M   'P 1'
#
loop_
_entity.id
_entity.type
_entity.pdbx_description
1 polymer ?
#
loop_
_entity_poly.entity_id
_entity_poly.type
_entity_poly.pdbx_seq_one_letter_code
_entity_poly.pdbx_strand_id
1 'polypeptide(L)'
;MTDPDEVAKRWGERKSKPNMNYDKLSRALRYYYDKNIMTKVHGKRYAYKFDFQGISQAHQNHPQEGGVLKYQNEVPYVQSYHSHQPKMNFMGT
;
A
#
# COMPACT_ATOMS: atom_id res chain seq x y z
N MET A 1 -12.72 1.59 18.65
CA MET A 1 -13.53 2.18 17.57
C MET A 1 -14.93 1.61 17.68
N THR A 2 -15.95 2.45 17.69
CA THR A 2 -17.37 2.05 17.77
C THR A 2 -17.90 1.58 16.42
N ASP A 3 -17.45 2.20 15.32
CA ASP A 3 -17.74 1.79 13.95
C ASP A 3 -16.43 1.64 13.15
N PRO A 4 -15.92 0.41 12.96
CA PRO A 4 -14.68 0.16 12.21
C PRO A 4 -14.83 0.39 10.70
N ASP A 5 -16.04 0.23 10.14
CA ASP A 5 -16.30 0.31 8.71
C ASP A 5 -16.37 1.77 8.27
N GLU A 6 -17.02 2.63 9.04
CA GLU A 6 -17.05 4.07 8.78
C GLU A 6 -15.64 4.68 8.86
N VAL A 7 -14.82 4.23 9.81
CA VAL A 7 -13.40 4.66 9.89
C VAL A 7 -12.65 4.25 8.62
N ALA A 8 -12.83 3.01 8.15
CA ALA A 8 -12.20 2.54 6.93
C ALA A 8 -12.68 3.28 5.69
N LYS A 9 -13.98 3.58 5.60
CA LYS A 9 -14.57 4.37 4.53
C LYS A 9 -13.97 5.77 4.47
N ARG A 10 -13.94 6.50 5.60
CA ARG A 10 -13.33 7.85 5.68
C ARG A 10 -11.84 7.84 5.36
N TRP A 11 -11.12 6.81 5.80
CA TRP A 11 -9.72 6.63 5.41
C TRP A 11 -9.56 6.39 3.90
N GLY A 12 -10.43 5.57 3.32
CA GLY A 12 -10.51 5.32 1.88
C GLY A 12 -10.78 6.60 1.09
N GLU A 13 -11.80 7.36 1.49
CA GLU A 13 -12.12 8.67 0.91
C GLU A 13 -10.92 9.62 0.95
N ARG A 14 -10.29 9.77 2.12
CA ARG A 14 -9.11 10.64 2.30
C ARG A 14 -7.93 10.26 1.39
N LYS A 15 -7.72 8.97 1.14
CA LYS A 15 -6.60 8.45 0.32
C LYS A 15 -7.01 8.10 -1.12
N SER A 16 -8.22 8.46 -1.54
CA SER A 16 -8.81 8.11 -2.85
C SER A 16 -8.74 6.60 -3.15
N LYS A 17 -9.03 5.77 -2.14
CA LYS A 17 -9.13 4.30 -2.22
C LYS A 17 -10.57 3.87 -1.92
N PRO A 18 -11.49 3.87 -2.91
CA PRO A 18 -12.92 3.62 -2.68
C PRO A 18 -13.23 2.21 -2.16
N ASN A 19 -12.37 1.23 -2.45
CA ASN A 19 -12.51 -0.16 -1.98
C ASN A 19 -11.78 -0.43 -0.65
N MET A 20 -11.58 0.61 0.17
CA MET A 20 -11.02 0.49 1.51
C MET A 20 -12.05 -0.14 2.45
N ASN A 21 -11.60 -1.08 3.28
CA ASN A 21 -12.42 -1.74 4.30
C ASN A 21 -11.60 -1.97 5.58
N TYR A 22 -12.26 -2.41 6.64
CA TYR A 22 -11.57 -2.60 7.92
C TYR A 22 -10.47 -3.66 7.84
N ASP A 23 -10.62 -4.74 7.08
CA ASP A 23 -9.57 -5.77 6.98
C ASP A 23 -8.26 -5.20 6.44
N LYS A 24 -8.33 -4.42 5.36
CA LYS A 24 -7.16 -3.76 4.75
C LYS A 24 -6.59 -2.69 5.68
N LEU A 25 -7.43 -1.88 6.30
CA LEU A 25 -7.00 -0.86 7.26
C LEU A 25 -6.32 -1.50 8.47
N SER A 26 -6.92 -2.56 9.02
CA SER A 26 -6.36 -3.30 10.15
C SER A 26 -5.01 -3.91 9.80
N ARG A 27 -4.78 -4.30 8.54
CA ARG A 27 -3.47 -4.78 8.08
C ARG A 27 -2.42 -3.68 8.12
N ALA A 28 -2.79 -2.46 7.75
CA ALA A 28 -1.92 -1.29 7.84
C ALA A 28 -1.60 -0.93 9.29
N LEU A 29 -2.60 -0.96 10.19
CA LEU A 29 -2.38 -0.68 11.61
C LEU A 29 -1.42 -1.66 12.29
N ARG A 30 -1.37 -2.93 11.84
CA ARG A 30 -0.41 -3.91 12.38
C ARG A 30 1.05 -3.53 12.11
N TYR A 31 1.34 -2.80 11.03
CA TYR A 31 2.71 -2.33 10.76
C TYR A 31 3.19 -1.28 11.76
N TYR A 32 2.31 -0.74 12.60
CA TYR A 32 2.69 0.21 13.63
C TYR A 32 3.13 -0.43 14.95
N TYR A 33 2.98 -1.75 15.11
CA TYR A 33 3.34 -2.46 16.33
C TYR A 33 4.85 -2.45 16.55
N ASP A 34 5.59 -2.88 15.53
CA ASP A 34 7.06 -2.94 15.58
C ASP A 34 7.70 -1.54 15.54
N LYS A 35 6.93 -0.51 15.14
CA LYS A 35 7.38 0.88 15.10
C LYS A 35 7.08 1.64 16.39
N ASN A 36 6.56 0.96 17.42
CA ASN A 36 6.16 1.55 18.69
C ASN A 36 5.21 2.75 18.56
N ILE A 37 4.40 2.83 17.50
CA ILE A 37 3.44 3.93 17.30
C ILE A 37 2.11 3.60 17.98
N MET A 38 1.70 2.33 17.93
CA MET A 38 0.51 1.84 18.61
C MET A 38 0.59 0.32 18.84
N THR A 39 -0.25 -0.19 19.72
CA THR A 39 -0.40 -1.63 20.00
C THR A 39 -1.86 -2.05 19.99
N LYS A 40 -2.10 -3.36 19.81
CA LYS A 40 -3.43 -3.95 19.93
C LYS A 40 -3.80 -4.14 21.41
N VAL A 41 -5.01 -3.75 21.78
CA VAL A 41 -5.57 -4.14 23.08
C VAL A 41 -6.19 -5.53 22.94
N HIS A 42 -5.55 -6.54 23.51
CA HIS A 42 -6.06 -7.91 23.53
C HIS A 42 -7.33 -8.02 24.38
N GLY A 43 -8.21 -8.96 24.05
CA GLY A 43 -9.51 -9.14 24.72
C GLY A 43 -10.57 -8.08 24.36
N LYS A 44 -10.21 -7.01 23.63
CA LYS A 44 -11.16 -5.97 23.18
C LYS A 44 -11.17 -5.84 21.66
N ARG A 45 -12.35 -6.01 21.07
CA ARG A 45 -12.56 -5.80 19.62
C ARG A 45 -12.32 -4.33 19.26
N TYR A 46 -11.67 -4.09 18.12
CA TYR A 46 -11.45 -2.75 17.56
C TYR A 46 -10.77 -1.72 18.48
N ALA A 47 -10.09 -2.18 19.53
CA ALA A 47 -9.35 -1.35 20.48
C ALA A 47 -7.84 -1.40 20.24
N TYR A 48 -7.22 -0.22 20.22
CA TYR A 48 -5.80 0.00 20.03
C TYR A 48 -5.34 1.09 21.00
N LYS A 49 -4.06 1.08 21.40
CA LYS A 49 -3.47 2.07 22.29
C LYS A 49 -2.27 2.71 21.60
N PHE A 50 -2.27 4.03 21.53
CA PHE A 50 -1.12 4.80 21.04
C PHE A 50 0.02 4.78 22.05
N ASP A 51 1.25 4.80 21.53
CA ASP A 51 2.45 5.00 22.32
C ASP A 51 3.06 6.35 21.93
N PHE A 52 3.04 7.27 22.90
CA PHE A 52 3.47 8.65 22.67
C PHE A 52 4.96 8.75 22.37
N GLN A 53 5.80 7.84 22.90
CA GLN A 53 7.24 7.88 22.65
C GLN A 53 7.54 7.55 21.18
N GLY A 54 6.93 6.50 20.62
CA GLY A 54 7.12 6.18 19.21
C GLY A 54 6.41 7.15 18.26
N ILE A 55 5.29 7.78 18.67
CA ILE A 55 4.70 8.89 17.91
C ILE A 55 5.66 10.07 17.80
N SER A 56 6.28 10.49 18.92
CA SER A 56 7.26 11.58 18.90
C SER A 56 8.43 11.29 17.97
N GLN A 57 8.92 10.04 17.93
CA GLN A 57 10.00 9.63 17.02
C GLN A 57 9.55 9.57 15.55
N ALA A 58 8.32 9.14 15.28
CA ALA A 58 7.77 9.10 13.93
C ALA A 58 7.62 10.50 13.34
N HIS A 59 7.24 11.49 14.15
CA HIS A 59 7.08 12.88 13.71
C HIS A 59 8.39 13.54 13.25
N GLN A 60 9.52 13.09 13.80
CA GLN A 60 10.86 13.58 13.45
C GLN A 60 11.41 12.95 12.16
N ASN A 61 10.91 11.78 11.77
CA ASN A 61 11.47 10.96 10.68
C ASN A 61 10.62 10.96 9.39
N HIS A 62 9.56 11.75 9.29
CA HIS A 62 8.80 11.85 8.05
C HIS A 62 9.41 12.91 7.11
N PRO A 63 9.98 12.54 5.94
CA PRO A 63 10.00 13.48 4.83
C PRO A 63 8.54 13.81 4.53
N GLN A 64 8.26 15.10 4.31
CA GLN A 64 6.96 15.60 3.93
C GLN A 64 6.46 14.81 2.71
N GLU A 65 5.49 13.91 2.88
CA GLU A 65 4.82 13.21 1.78
C GLU A 65 3.87 14.20 1.08
N GLY A 66 4.44 15.29 0.56
CA GLY A 66 3.87 16.20 -0.42
C GLY A 66 4.53 15.90 -1.77
N GLY A 67 4.18 14.76 -2.35
CA GLY A 67 4.72 14.30 -3.63
C GLY A 67 3.60 13.90 -4.57
N VAL A 68 3.05 14.89 -5.28
CA VAL A 68 2.28 14.67 -6.50
C VAL A 68 3.17 13.83 -7.42
N LEU A 69 2.84 12.54 -7.63
CA LEU A 69 3.49 11.76 -8.69
C LEU A 69 2.97 12.30 -10.03
N LYS A 70 3.60 13.37 -10.50
CA LYS A 70 3.63 13.73 -11.92
C LYS A 70 4.40 12.62 -12.63
N TYR A 71 3.71 11.60 -13.12
CA TYR A 71 4.23 10.71 -14.15
C TYR A 71 3.54 11.05 -15.46
N GLN A 72 3.97 12.17 -16.04
CA GLN A 72 3.80 12.51 -17.44
C GLN A 72 5.10 13.19 -17.85
N ASN A 73 6.13 12.39 -18.09
CA ASN A 73 7.28 12.77 -18.90
C ASN A 73 7.76 11.51 -19.61
N GLU A 74 7.37 11.45 -20.89
CA GLU A 74 8.05 10.83 -22.04
C GLU A 74 8.95 9.59 -21.87
N VAL A 75 8.49 8.47 -22.45
CA VAL A 75 9.34 7.35 -22.88
C VAL A 75 9.17 7.14 -24.40
N PRO A 76 10.18 7.44 -25.22
CA PRO A 76 10.26 6.97 -26.59
C PRO A 76 11.18 5.74 -26.63
N TYR A 77 10.65 4.56 -26.30
CA TYR A 77 11.34 3.31 -26.64
C TYR A 77 10.34 2.15 -26.77
N VAL A 78 9.76 2.03 -27.95
CA VAL A 78 9.13 0.78 -28.38
C VAL A 78 10.21 -0.06 -29.07
N GLN A 79 10.67 -1.11 -28.38
CA GLN A 79 11.25 -2.27 -29.05
C GLN A 79 11.07 -3.52 -28.20
N SER A 80 10.20 -4.44 -28.65
CA SER A 80 10.51 -5.86 -28.87
C SER A 80 9.24 -6.72 -28.80
N TYR A 81 8.70 -7.10 -29.97
CA TYR A 81 7.91 -8.32 -30.10
C TYR A 81 8.71 -9.32 -30.93
N HIS A 82 9.23 -10.33 -30.24
CA HIS A 82 9.86 -11.50 -30.83
C HIS A 82 8.81 -12.34 -31.57
N SER A 83 8.79 -12.22 -32.91
CA SER A 83 8.06 -13.14 -33.77
C SER A 83 8.79 -14.49 -33.81
N HIS A 84 8.13 -15.53 -33.29
CA HIS A 84 8.57 -16.91 -33.38
C HIS A 84 8.38 -17.40 -34.83
N GLN A 85 9.47 -17.76 -35.51
CA GLN A 85 9.41 -18.44 -36.81
C GLN A 85 9.10 -19.94 -36.63
N PRO A 86 8.17 -20.54 -37.40
CA PRO A 86 8.04 -21.98 -37.47
C PRO A 86 9.12 -22.59 -38.38
N LYS A 87 9.93 -23.50 -37.83
CA LYS A 87 10.91 -24.32 -38.57
C LYS A 87 10.18 -25.31 -39.48
N MET A 88 10.52 -25.32 -40.76
CA MET A 88 10.19 -26.41 -41.69
C MET A 88 11.47 -27.19 -41.98
N ASN A 89 11.51 -28.47 -41.58
CA ASN A 89 12.55 -29.42 -41.95
C ASN A 89 12.07 -30.22 -43.17
N PHE A 90 12.88 -30.26 -44.24
CA PHE A 90 12.81 -31.33 -45.23
C PHE A 90 14.23 -31.84 -45.56
N MET A 91 14.35 -33.16 -45.59
CA MET A 91 15.53 -33.97 -45.86
C MET A 91 15.26 -34.80 -47.13
N GLY A 92 16.28 -35.02 -47.97
CA GLY A 92 16.32 -35.99 -49.07
C GLY A 92 16.39 -35.30 -50.44
N THR A 93 17.30 -35.62 -51.35
CA THR A 93 18.20 -36.77 -51.56
C THR A 93 19.53 -36.30 -52.14
#